data_AF-A0A954C4X0-F1
#
_entry.id   AF-A0A954C4X0-F1
#
_cell.length_a   1.000
_cell.length_b   1.000
_cell.length_c   1.000
_cell.angle_alpha   90.00
_cell.angle_beta   90.00
_cell.angle_gamma   90.00
#
_symmetry.space_group_name_H-M   'P 1'
#
loop_
_entity.id
_entity.type
_entity.pdbx_description
1 polymer ?
#
loop_
_entity_poly.entity_id
_entity_poly.type
_entity_poly.pdbx_seq_one_letter_code
_entity_poly.pdbx_strand_id
1 'polypeptide(L)'
;MTTANTKLNQILAIEKSTKSRIFGEITRMHNALQKPSMLSGFSKTYQKRDENGDDFPPESQKVQLVASDMLREAGRLLSELFDVTAAKDFANCNARADVTLGGEVLLKNVPATYLLFVEKQLADLKTFVSKIPVLDPAEDWVFDESSNLYKTTPTLTTKTKKVQRPIVLYQATKEHPAQTQLISEDVVVGSWLTVKQSGALPEPRKAVLLERIERLNKAVKFARETANATEATPREVGEAVFNFLFQ
;
A
#
# COMPACT_ATOMS: atom_id res chain seq x y z
N MET A 1 -30.13 -8.59 28.28
CA MET A 1 -29.03 -7.61 28.23
C MET A 1 -29.19 -6.86 26.92
N THR A 2 -29.36 -5.55 26.97
CA THR A 2 -29.45 -4.67 25.81
C THR A 2 -28.20 -4.86 24.96
N THR A 3 -28.34 -5.50 23.80
CA THR A 3 -27.29 -5.55 22.77
C THR A 3 -27.05 -4.12 22.31
N ALA A 4 -26.06 -3.46 22.90
CA ALA A 4 -25.65 -2.14 22.44
C ALA A 4 -25.26 -2.29 20.96
N ASN A 5 -25.94 -1.57 20.07
CA ASN A 5 -25.60 -1.56 18.65
C ASN A 5 -24.19 -0.97 18.50
N THR A 6 -23.23 -1.87 18.31
CA THR A 6 -21.83 -1.54 18.04
C THR A 6 -21.75 -0.93 16.64
N LYS A 7 -20.98 0.14 16.46
CA LYS A 7 -20.76 0.74 15.14
C LYS A 7 -19.80 -0.11 14.32
N LEU A 8 -19.91 -0.06 12.99
CA LEU A 8 -19.03 -0.79 12.08
C LEU A 8 -17.54 -0.48 12.35
N ASN A 9 -17.18 0.79 12.60
CA ASN A 9 -15.81 1.15 12.97
C ASN A 9 -15.31 0.48 14.27
N GLN A 10 -16.18 0.28 15.26
CA GLN A 10 -15.86 -0.41 16.51
C GLN A 10 -15.70 -1.92 16.27
N ILE A 11 -16.54 -2.52 15.43
CA ILE A 11 -16.39 -3.94 15.03
C ILE A 11 -15.05 -4.15 14.32
N LEU A 12 -14.69 -3.28 13.38
CA LEU A 12 -13.40 -3.33 12.68
C LEU A 12 -12.20 -3.27 13.64
N ALA A 13 -12.32 -2.50 14.73
CA ALA A 13 -11.25 -2.39 15.73
C ALA A 13 -11.06 -3.68 16.54
N ILE A 14 -12.15 -4.33 16.96
CA ILE A 14 -12.09 -5.55 17.79
C ILE A 14 -11.82 -6.82 16.97
N GLU A 15 -12.28 -6.88 15.71
CA GLU A 15 -12.15 -8.05 14.84
C GLU A 15 -10.69 -8.49 14.73
N LYS A 16 -9.77 -7.53 14.56
CA LYS A 16 -8.34 -7.83 14.41
C LYS A 16 -7.78 -8.55 15.65
N SER A 17 -8.09 -8.08 16.85
CA SER A 17 -7.64 -8.71 18.10
C SER A 17 -8.32 -10.06 18.33
N THR A 18 -9.63 -10.14 18.07
CA THR A 18 -10.42 -11.38 18.22
C THR A 18 -9.88 -12.48 17.29
N LYS A 19 -9.64 -12.15 16.02
CA LYS A 19 -9.03 -13.04 15.03
C LYS A 19 -7.66 -13.54 15.48
N SER A 20 -6.78 -12.64 15.93
CA SER A 20 -5.44 -13.02 16.39
C SER A 20 -5.48 -13.94 17.60
N ARG A 21 -6.35 -13.67 18.58
CA ARG A 21 -6.50 -14.50 19.78
C ARG A 21 -7.01 -15.89 19.41
N ILE A 22 -8.11 -15.97 18.65
CA ILE A 22 -8.75 -17.24 18.29
C ILE A 22 -7.82 -18.12 17.47
N PHE A 23 -7.10 -17.56 16.49
CA PHE A 23 -6.10 -18.33 15.74
C PHE A 23 -4.96 -18.86 16.62
N GLY A 24 -4.55 -18.08 17.63
CA GLY A 24 -3.61 -18.53 18.64
C GLY A 24 -4.11 -19.73 19.44
N GLU A 25 -5.35 -19.68 19.94
CA GLU A 25 -5.98 -20.79 20.67
C GLU A 25 -6.09 -22.05 19.79
N ILE A 26 -6.64 -21.91 18.58
CA ILE A 26 -6.83 -23.03 17.65
C ILE A 26 -5.49 -23.68 17.30
N THR A 27 -4.44 -22.88 17.08
CA THR A 27 -3.09 -23.41 16.82
C THR A 27 -2.57 -24.21 18.02
N ARG A 28 -2.79 -23.74 19.24
CA ARG A 28 -2.40 -24.49 20.45
C ARG A 28 -3.15 -25.81 20.58
N MET A 29 -4.47 -25.79 20.37
CA MET A 29 -5.31 -26.99 20.41
C MET A 29 -4.89 -28.00 19.34
N HIS A 30 -4.60 -27.52 18.13
CA HIS A 30 -4.09 -28.35 17.03
C HIS A 30 -2.78 -29.05 17.42
N ASN A 31 -1.81 -28.30 17.95
CA ASN A 31 -0.52 -28.86 18.39
C ASN A 31 -0.66 -29.85 19.55
N ALA A 32 -1.66 -29.66 20.42
CA ALA A 32 -1.94 -30.56 21.53
C ALA A 32 -2.56 -31.89 21.03
N LEU A 33 -3.50 -31.82 20.09
CA LEU A 33 -4.12 -33.00 19.45
C LEU A 33 -3.13 -33.85 18.64
N GLN A 34 -2.04 -33.25 18.15
CA GLN A 34 -0.97 -33.99 17.49
C GLN A 34 -0.13 -34.89 18.42
N LYS A 35 -0.37 -34.88 19.74
CA LYS A 35 0.36 -35.71 20.71
C LYS A 35 -0.50 -36.90 21.16
N PRO A 36 -0.33 -38.12 20.59
CA PRO A 36 -1.20 -39.26 20.91
C PRO A 36 -1.20 -39.65 22.40
N SER A 37 -0.08 -39.42 23.11
CA SER A 37 0.04 -39.66 24.54
C SER A 37 -0.86 -38.78 25.41
N MET A 38 -1.34 -37.64 24.89
CA MET A 38 -2.30 -36.80 25.60
C MET A 38 -3.74 -37.32 25.47
N LEU A 39 -4.04 -38.04 24.39
CA LEU A 39 -5.35 -38.62 24.09
C LEU A 39 -5.51 -40.07 24.59
N SER A 40 -4.39 -40.70 24.98
CA SER A 40 -4.34 -42.10 25.40
C SER A 40 -4.00 -42.21 26.88
N GLY A 41 -4.67 -43.11 27.57
CA GLY A 41 -4.38 -43.49 28.95
C GLY A 41 -4.36 -45.01 29.08
N PHE A 42 -3.72 -45.51 30.12
CA PHE A 42 -3.69 -46.93 30.43
C PHE A 42 -3.64 -47.14 31.95
N SER A 43 -4.11 -48.30 32.40
CA SER A 43 -3.92 -48.78 33.76
C SER A 43 -3.48 -50.23 33.69
N LYS A 44 -2.34 -50.54 34.31
CA LYS A 44 -1.77 -51.88 34.41
C LYS A 44 -1.74 -52.28 35.86
N THR A 45 -2.39 -53.38 36.15
CA THR A 45 -2.31 -54.09 37.43
C THR A 45 -1.65 -55.43 37.17
N TYR A 46 -0.55 -55.70 37.88
CA TYR A 46 0.11 -56.99 37.79
C TYR A 46 -0.70 -58.04 38.56
N GLN A 47 -0.91 -59.20 37.94
CA GLN A 47 -1.54 -60.35 38.58
C GLN A 47 -0.55 -61.51 38.54
N LYS A 48 -0.08 -61.93 39.73
CA LYS A 48 0.84 -63.07 39.85
C LYS A 48 0.17 -64.36 39.39
N ARG A 49 0.94 -65.20 38.70
CA ARG A 49 0.46 -66.50 38.18
C ARG A 49 0.42 -67.58 39.27
N ASP A 50 1.42 -67.57 40.16
CA ASP A 50 1.57 -68.54 41.25
C ASP A 50 1.53 -67.81 42.60
N GLU A 51 1.04 -68.47 43.64
CA GLU A 51 0.82 -67.83 44.97
C GLU A 51 2.10 -67.26 45.60
N ASN A 52 3.25 -67.86 45.29
CA ASN A 52 4.57 -67.46 45.78
C ASN A 52 5.31 -66.46 44.87
N GLY A 53 4.67 -65.95 43.82
CA GLY A 53 5.28 -64.97 42.91
C GLY A 53 5.43 -63.57 43.52
N ASP A 54 6.41 -62.82 43.02
CA ASP A 54 6.68 -61.44 43.43
C ASP A 54 5.55 -60.49 43.04
N ASP A 55 5.25 -59.52 43.91
CA ASP A 55 4.29 -58.45 43.64
C ASP A 55 4.99 -57.26 42.96
N PHE A 56 4.36 -56.71 41.92
CA PHE A 56 4.82 -55.49 41.25
C PHE A 56 3.80 -54.36 41.41
N PRO A 57 4.26 -53.09 41.58
CA PRO A 57 3.36 -51.97 41.74
C PRO A 57 2.56 -51.69 40.45
N PRO A 58 1.31 -51.23 40.55
CA PRO A 58 0.53 -50.87 39.39
C PRO A 58 1.10 -49.63 38.68
N GLU A 59 0.99 -49.60 37.36
CA GLU A 59 1.37 -48.47 36.51
C GLU A 59 0.11 -47.85 35.91
N SER A 60 0.00 -46.52 35.88
CA SER A 60 -1.12 -45.87 35.19
C SER A 60 -0.74 -44.54 34.56
N GLN A 61 -1.39 -44.23 33.45
CA GLN A 61 -1.37 -42.96 32.76
C GLN A 61 -2.80 -42.53 32.51
N LYS A 62 -3.16 -41.32 32.93
CA LYS A 62 -4.49 -40.75 32.67
C LYS A 62 -4.53 -40.07 31.30
N VAL A 63 -5.69 -40.13 30.65
CA VAL A 63 -6.00 -39.31 29.48
C VAL A 63 -5.96 -37.84 29.90
N GLN A 64 -5.26 -37.00 29.15
CA GLN A 64 -5.09 -35.57 29.46
C GLN A 64 -6.02 -34.67 28.64
N LEU A 65 -6.37 -35.10 27.42
CA LEU A 65 -7.23 -34.37 26.50
C LEU A 65 -8.35 -35.28 26.01
N VAL A 66 -9.54 -34.70 25.89
CA VAL A 66 -10.70 -35.36 25.29
C VAL A 66 -11.01 -34.65 23.98
N ALA A 67 -10.99 -35.38 22.86
CA ALA A 67 -11.17 -34.79 21.54
C ALA A 67 -12.52 -34.09 21.37
N SER A 68 -13.60 -34.65 21.93
CA SER A 68 -14.94 -34.03 21.89
C SER A 68 -14.98 -32.68 22.62
N ASP A 69 -14.27 -32.55 23.74
CA ASP A 69 -14.20 -31.31 24.50
C ASP A 69 -13.39 -30.26 23.74
N MET A 70 -12.33 -30.69 23.06
CA MET A 70 -11.56 -29.83 22.15
C MET A 70 -12.40 -29.36 20.95
N LEU A 71 -13.22 -30.22 20.36
CA LEU A 71 -14.13 -29.82 19.28
C LEU A 71 -15.19 -28.82 19.77
N ARG A 72 -15.76 -29.05 20.95
CA ARG A 72 -16.73 -28.12 21.57
C ARG A 72 -16.10 -26.75 21.80
N GLU A 73 -14.88 -26.71 22.35
CA GLU A 73 -14.17 -25.45 22.58
C GLU A 73 -13.77 -24.77 21.26
N ALA A 74 -13.34 -25.54 20.25
CA ALA A 74 -13.05 -24.99 18.93
C ALA A 74 -14.31 -24.39 18.28
N GLY A 75 -15.46 -25.05 18.42
CA GLY A 75 -16.76 -24.54 17.95
C GLY A 75 -17.14 -23.25 18.64
N ARG A 76 -16.97 -23.15 19.96
CA ARG A 76 -17.22 -21.91 20.71
C ARG A 76 -16.33 -20.76 20.25
N LEU A 77 -15.02 -21.01 20.12
CA LEU A 77 -14.05 -20.01 19.68
C LEU A 77 -14.31 -19.55 18.25
N LEU A 78 -14.55 -20.48 17.33
CA LEU A 78 -14.80 -20.13 15.93
C LEU A 78 -16.18 -19.50 15.73
N SER A 79 -17.17 -19.82 16.57
CA SER A 79 -18.48 -19.14 16.54
C SER A 79 -18.32 -17.65 16.80
N GLU A 80 -17.55 -17.28 17.83
CA GLU A 80 -17.25 -15.88 18.13
C GLU A 80 -16.63 -15.15 16.92
N LEU A 81 -15.69 -15.81 16.22
CA LEU A 81 -15.06 -15.23 15.02
C LEU A 81 -16.06 -15.05 13.87
N PHE A 82 -16.92 -16.05 13.65
CA PHE A 82 -17.93 -16.03 12.59
C PHE A 82 -18.94 -14.91 12.84
N ASP A 83 -19.38 -14.75 14.08
CA ASP A 83 -20.38 -13.75 14.49
C ASP A 83 -19.86 -12.32 14.30
N VAL A 84 -18.64 -12.04 14.77
CA VAL A 84 -18.00 -10.73 14.61
C VAL A 84 -17.75 -10.41 13.14
N THR A 85 -17.31 -11.39 12.35
CA THR A 85 -17.06 -11.21 10.90
C THR A 85 -18.37 -10.95 10.15
N ALA A 86 -19.42 -11.71 10.46
CA ALA A 86 -20.73 -11.53 9.86
C ALA A 86 -21.30 -10.15 10.20
N ALA A 87 -21.26 -9.73 11.47
CA ALA A 87 -21.75 -8.39 11.86
C ALA A 87 -21.10 -7.26 11.04
N LYS A 88 -19.78 -7.34 10.81
CA LYS A 88 -19.05 -6.42 9.93
C LYS A 88 -19.53 -6.49 8.48
N ASP A 89 -19.58 -7.68 7.89
CA ASP A 89 -19.86 -7.86 6.46
C ASP A 89 -21.30 -7.47 6.11
N PHE A 90 -22.27 -7.82 6.97
CA PHE A 90 -23.66 -7.37 6.81
C PHE A 90 -23.81 -5.86 7.00
N ALA A 91 -23.07 -5.24 7.92
CA ALA A 91 -23.10 -3.78 8.10
C ALA A 91 -22.49 -3.06 6.90
N ASN A 92 -21.42 -3.60 6.31
CA ASN A 92 -20.80 -3.07 5.09
C ASN A 92 -21.78 -2.97 3.91
N CYS A 93 -22.78 -3.86 3.81
CA CYS A 93 -23.80 -3.78 2.75
C CYS A 93 -24.59 -2.46 2.78
N ASN A 94 -24.75 -1.87 3.97
CA ASN A 94 -25.56 -0.67 4.20
C ASN A 94 -24.71 0.58 4.48
N ALA A 95 -23.44 0.41 4.84
CA ALA A 95 -22.52 1.51 5.15
C ALA A 95 -22.19 2.34 3.91
N ARG A 96 -22.86 3.49 3.77
CA ARG A 96 -22.69 4.40 2.63
C ARG A 96 -22.62 5.86 3.08
N ALA A 97 -21.94 6.70 2.30
CA ALA A 97 -21.88 8.14 2.53
C ALA A 97 -21.67 8.92 1.23
N ASP A 98 -22.02 10.20 1.26
CA ASP A 98 -21.73 11.14 0.19
C ASP A 98 -20.31 11.70 0.34
N VAL A 99 -19.62 11.93 -0.79
CA VAL A 99 -18.36 12.66 -0.83
C VAL A 99 -18.67 14.10 -1.22
N THR A 100 -18.52 15.03 -0.27
CA THR A 100 -18.81 16.45 -0.49
C THR A 100 -17.52 17.29 -0.56
N LEU A 101 -17.44 18.19 -1.53
CA LEU A 101 -16.35 19.17 -1.67
C LEU A 101 -16.93 20.58 -1.81
N GLY A 102 -16.56 21.47 -0.88
CA GLY A 102 -16.99 22.87 -0.95
C GLY A 102 -18.51 23.07 -0.92
N GLY A 103 -19.25 22.16 -0.28
CA GLY A 103 -20.71 22.19 -0.23
C GLY A 103 -21.41 21.44 -1.37
N GLU A 104 -20.68 21.01 -2.40
CA GLU A 104 -21.24 20.22 -3.51
C GLU A 104 -21.01 18.72 -3.29
N VAL A 105 -22.02 17.91 -3.61
CA VAL A 105 -21.91 16.44 -3.59
C VAL A 105 -21.22 15.99 -4.87
N LEU A 106 -19.98 15.50 -4.75
CA LEU A 106 -19.23 14.95 -5.88
C LEU A 106 -19.63 13.50 -6.19
N LEU A 107 -19.76 12.67 -5.15
CA LEU A 107 -20.20 11.29 -5.27
C LEU A 107 -21.31 11.04 -4.24
N LYS A 108 -22.41 10.44 -4.68
CA LYS A 108 -23.58 10.21 -3.83
C LYS A 108 -23.72 8.74 -3.44
N ASN A 109 -24.07 8.47 -2.19
CA ASN A 109 -24.42 7.18 -1.62
C ASN A 109 -23.37 6.09 -1.89
N VAL A 110 -22.11 6.41 -1.61
CA VAL A 110 -20.95 5.58 -1.94
C VAL A 110 -20.69 4.55 -0.83
N PRO A 111 -20.54 3.25 -1.14
CA PRO A 111 -20.19 2.23 -0.16
C PRO A 111 -18.86 2.46 0.55
N ALA A 112 -18.79 2.17 1.84
CA ALA A 112 -17.58 2.31 2.67
C ALA A 112 -16.37 1.56 2.10
N THR A 113 -16.59 0.37 1.56
CA THR A 113 -15.56 -0.46 0.92
C THR A 113 -14.99 0.19 -0.34
N TYR A 114 -15.83 0.85 -1.13
CA TYR A 114 -15.38 1.60 -2.31
C TYR A 114 -14.69 2.90 -1.92
N LEU A 115 -15.16 3.60 -0.87
CA LEU A 115 -14.48 4.78 -0.33
C LEU A 115 -13.05 4.45 0.14
N LEU A 116 -12.84 3.28 0.74
CA LEU A 116 -11.49 2.79 1.08
C LEU A 116 -10.62 2.58 -0.16
N PHE A 117 -11.18 2.02 -1.23
CA PHE A 117 -10.49 1.89 -2.51
C PHE A 117 -10.11 3.26 -3.08
N VAL A 118 -11.04 4.19 -3.15
CA VAL A 118 -10.81 5.55 -3.68
C VAL A 118 -9.75 6.28 -2.84
N GLU A 119 -9.79 6.17 -1.52
CA GLU A 119 -8.79 6.76 -0.63
C GLU A 119 -7.37 6.27 -0.98
N LYS A 120 -7.22 4.96 -1.21
CA LYS A 120 -5.94 4.36 -1.65
C LYS A 120 -5.52 4.88 -3.02
N GLN A 121 -6.42 4.87 -4.01
CA GLN A 121 -6.09 5.33 -5.37
C GLN A 121 -5.70 6.81 -5.40
N LEU A 122 -6.31 7.65 -4.55
CA LEU A 122 -5.93 9.06 -4.43
C LEU A 122 -4.56 9.25 -3.78
N ALA A 123 -4.17 8.39 -2.82
CA ALA A 123 -2.83 8.40 -2.25
C ALA A 123 -1.77 7.99 -3.29
N ASP A 124 -2.06 6.96 -4.09
CA ASP A 124 -1.20 6.51 -5.19
C ASP A 124 -1.08 7.61 -6.27
N LEU A 125 -2.20 8.24 -6.65
CA LEU A 125 -2.23 9.35 -7.61
C LEU A 125 -1.45 10.57 -7.10
N LYS A 126 -1.57 10.92 -5.81
CA LYS A 126 -0.77 11.99 -5.20
C LYS A 126 0.72 11.70 -5.33
N THR A 127 1.11 10.45 -5.06
CA THR A 127 2.49 10.01 -5.18
C THR A 127 2.96 10.13 -6.63
N PHE A 128 2.17 9.65 -7.59
CA PHE A 128 2.47 9.77 -9.02
C PHE A 128 2.66 11.23 -9.44
N VAL A 129 1.70 12.11 -9.15
CA VAL A 129 1.77 13.54 -9.51
C VAL A 129 2.94 14.24 -8.84
N SER A 130 3.28 13.88 -7.59
CA SER A 130 4.43 14.47 -6.89
C SER A 130 5.76 14.22 -7.60
N LYS A 131 5.86 13.10 -8.33
CA LYS A 131 7.06 12.69 -9.06
C LYS A 131 7.14 13.25 -10.48
N ILE A 132 6.11 13.92 -10.99
CA ILE A 132 6.14 14.55 -12.31
C ILE A 132 7.19 15.68 -12.30
N PRO A 133 8.18 15.68 -13.23
CA PRO A 133 9.14 16.77 -13.38
C PRO A 133 8.46 18.08 -13.75
N VAL A 134 9.10 19.19 -13.39
CA VAL A 134 8.63 20.54 -13.72
C VAL A 134 9.57 21.24 -14.67
N LEU A 135 9.07 22.27 -15.35
CA LEU A 135 9.85 23.11 -16.24
C LEU A 135 11.02 23.75 -15.49
N ASP A 136 12.19 23.78 -16.14
CA ASP A 136 13.39 24.42 -15.59
C ASP A 136 13.13 25.93 -15.45
N PRO A 137 13.21 26.50 -14.22
CA PRO A 137 12.98 27.92 -14.00
C PRO A 137 14.08 28.83 -14.57
N ALA A 138 15.21 28.28 -15.02
CA ALA A 138 16.27 29.05 -15.66
C ALA A 138 15.96 29.45 -17.13
N GLU A 139 14.89 28.90 -17.70
CA GLU A 139 14.52 29.09 -19.11
C GLU A 139 13.14 29.74 -19.23
N ASP A 140 12.98 30.60 -20.25
CA ASP A 140 11.69 31.20 -20.60
C ASP A 140 10.91 30.27 -21.54
N TRP A 141 9.90 29.60 -20.99
CA TRP A 141 9.08 28.61 -21.70
C TRP A 141 7.79 29.22 -22.24
N VAL A 142 7.49 28.97 -23.51
CA VAL A 142 6.22 29.30 -24.17
C VAL A 142 5.53 28.02 -24.60
N PHE A 143 4.25 27.88 -24.27
CA PHE A 143 3.48 26.71 -24.69
C PHE A 143 3.13 26.78 -26.18
N ASP A 144 3.40 25.71 -26.91
CA ASP A 144 3.07 25.56 -28.32
C ASP A 144 1.97 24.50 -28.49
N GLU A 145 0.75 24.96 -28.77
CA GLU A 145 -0.44 24.11 -28.93
C GLU A 145 -0.30 23.09 -30.07
N SER A 146 0.42 23.44 -31.13
CA SER A 146 0.58 22.57 -32.31
C SER A 146 1.33 21.28 -32.00
N SER A 147 2.27 21.35 -31.05
CA SER A 147 3.10 20.22 -30.63
C SER A 147 2.79 19.73 -29.21
N ASN A 148 1.94 20.46 -28.47
CA ASN A 148 1.60 20.21 -27.07
C ASN A 148 2.85 20.14 -26.17
N LEU A 149 3.83 21.00 -26.44
CA LEU A 149 5.11 21.10 -25.73
C LEU A 149 5.40 22.55 -25.34
N TYR A 150 6.23 22.74 -24.32
CA TYR A 150 6.84 24.02 -24.02
C TYR A 150 8.12 24.19 -24.83
N LYS A 151 8.34 25.38 -25.39
CA LYS A 151 9.53 25.72 -26.18
C LYS A 151 10.17 27.01 -25.67
N THR A 152 11.48 27.11 -25.72
CA THR A 152 12.19 28.36 -25.42
C THR A 152 12.24 29.27 -26.64
N THR A 153 12.57 30.54 -26.40
CA THR A 153 13.02 31.41 -27.51
C THR A 153 14.29 30.82 -28.14
N PRO A 154 14.46 30.91 -29.48
CA PRO A 154 15.66 30.41 -30.14
C PRO A 154 16.92 31.16 -29.69
N THR A 155 17.95 30.42 -29.27
CA THR A 155 19.25 30.99 -28.90
C THR A 155 20.26 30.72 -29.99
N LEU A 156 20.97 31.75 -30.44
CA LEU A 156 22.02 31.64 -31.44
C LEU A 156 23.39 31.53 -30.76
N THR A 157 24.15 30.48 -31.08
CA THR A 157 25.54 30.35 -30.63
C THR A 157 26.46 30.23 -31.82
N THR A 158 27.58 30.97 -31.82
CA THR A 158 28.53 30.95 -32.93
C THR A 158 29.53 29.82 -32.76
N LYS A 159 29.84 29.14 -33.86
CA LYS A 159 30.93 28.16 -33.92
C LYS A 159 32.13 28.81 -34.57
N THR A 160 33.25 28.84 -33.85
CA THR A 160 34.54 29.28 -34.39
C THR A 160 35.40 28.09 -34.77
N LYS A 161 36.28 28.30 -35.74
CA LYS A 161 37.33 27.35 -36.11
C LYS A 161 38.65 28.10 -36.11
N LYS A 162 39.65 27.50 -35.47
CA LYS A 162 41.04 27.97 -35.56
C LYS A 162 41.57 27.74 -36.96
N VAL A 163 41.91 28.84 -37.63
CA VAL A 163 42.57 28.82 -38.93
C VAL A 163 43.97 29.39 -38.73
N GLN A 164 44.98 28.61 -39.11
CA GLN A 164 46.35 29.10 -39.08
C GLN A 164 46.57 29.98 -40.31
N ARG A 165 46.98 31.23 -40.09
CA ARG A 165 47.35 32.17 -41.15
C ARG A 165 48.78 32.61 -40.97
N PRO A 166 49.60 32.59 -42.04
CA PRO A 166 50.92 33.18 -41.99
C PRO A 166 50.79 34.70 -42.03
N ILE A 167 51.29 35.37 -41.00
CA ILE A 167 51.52 36.82 -41.05
C ILE A 167 52.97 37.08 -41.41
N VAL A 168 53.20 38.09 -42.25
CA VAL A 168 54.53 38.56 -42.60
C VAL A 168 54.91 39.64 -41.60
N LEU A 169 55.87 39.37 -40.73
CA LEU A 169 56.36 40.32 -39.73
C LEU A 169 57.23 41.40 -40.41
N TYR A 170 58.10 40.97 -41.33
CA TYR A 170 58.91 41.86 -42.17
C TYR A 170 58.90 41.36 -43.61
N GLN A 171 58.73 42.28 -44.55
CA GLN A 171 58.76 41.99 -45.99
C GLN A 171 60.15 41.53 -46.42
N ALA A 172 60.20 40.67 -47.44
CA ALA A 172 61.47 40.25 -48.01
C ALA A 172 62.22 41.48 -48.56
N THR A 173 63.51 41.59 -48.21
CA THR A 173 64.43 42.54 -48.85
C THR A 173 65.30 41.79 -49.85
N LYS A 174 66.06 42.52 -50.67
CA LYS A 174 66.94 41.89 -51.69
C LYS A 174 67.93 40.88 -51.11
N GLU A 175 68.33 41.07 -49.85
CA GLU A 175 69.36 40.26 -49.18
C GLU A 175 68.80 39.32 -48.08
N HIS A 176 67.51 39.45 -47.70
CA HIS A 176 66.89 38.65 -46.63
C HIS A 176 65.46 38.21 -46.95
N PRO A 177 65.11 36.93 -46.73
CA PRO A 177 63.76 36.43 -46.94
C PRO A 177 62.77 37.04 -45.93
N ALA A 178 61.49 37.06 -46.31
CA ALA A 178 60.42 37.53 -45.42
C ALA A 178 60.36 36.67 -44.15
N GLN A 179 60.31 37.32 -43.00
CA GLN A 179 60.07 36.61 -41.74
C GLN A 179 58.56 36.44 -41.56
N THR A 180 58.10 35.19 -41.53
CA THR A 180 56.69 34.87 -41.32
C THR A 180 56.49 34.16 -39.99
N GLN A 181 55.33 34.38 -39.38
CA GLN A 181 54.89 33.66 -38.20
C GLN A 181 53.49 33.12 -38.45
N LEU A 182 53.27 31.84 -38.12
CA LEU A 182 51.93 31.27 -38.11
C LEU A 182 51.20 31.77 -36.86
N ILE A 183 50.14 32.53 -37.04
CA ILE A 183 49.21 32.88 -35.97
C ILE A 183 47.92 32.06 -36.13
N SER A 184 47.32 31.70 -35.01
CA SER A 184 46.00 31.08 -35.00
C SER A 184 44.94 32.17 -34.87
N GLU A 185 44.13 32.34 -35.90
CA GLU A 185 42.96 33.24 -35.87
C GLU A 185 41.69 32.40 -35.66
N ASP A 186 40.84 32.82 -34.73
CA ASP A 186 39.52 32.21 -34.52
C ASP A 186 38.52 32.83 -35.51
N VAL A 187 38.20 32.10 -36.58
CA VAL A 187 37.24 32.56 -37.59
C VAL A 187 35.87 31.94 -37.29
N VAL A 188 34.82 32.75 -37.24
CA VAL A 188 33.43 32.26 -37.13
C VAL A 188 33.08 31.50 -38.40
N VAL A 189 32.75 30.21 -38.28
CA VAL A 189 32.43 29.31 -39.40
C VAL A 189 30.94 29.02 -39.53
N GLY A 190 30.13 29.45 -38.57
CA GLY A 190 28.68 29.29 -38.61
C GLY A 190 28.03 29.59 -37.27
N SER A 191 26.72 29.37 -37.21
CA SER A 191 25.94 29.48 -35.98
C SER A 191 25.00 28.30 -35.80
N TRP A 192 24.76 27.93 -34.55
CA TRP A 192 23.72 26.99 -34.14
C TRP A 192 22.52 27.78 -33.63
N LEU A 193 21.35 27.44 -34.13
CA LEU A 193 20.08 27.88 -33.57
C LEU A 193 19.55 26.78 -32.67
N THR A 194 19.43 27.05 -31.37
CA THR A 194 18.95 26.07 -30.39
C THR A 194 17.59 26.50 -29.86
N VAL A 195 16.60 25.62 -29.99
CA VAL A 195 15.29 25.75 -29.34
C VAL A 195 15.15 24.55 -28.40
N LYS A 196 15.05 24.81 -27.09
CA LYS A 196 14.78 23.75 -26.13
C LYS A 196 13.30 23.44 -26.14
N GLN A 197 12.96 22.17 -25.89
CA GLN A 197 11.58 21.70 -25.84
C GLN A 197 11.39 20.85 -24.59
N SER A 198 10.22 20.94 -23.94
CA SER A 198 9.91 20.19 -22.73
C SER A 198 8.44 19.79 -22.67
N GLY A 199 8.18 18.55 -22.24
CA GLY A 199 6.85 18.05 -21.88
C GLY A 199 6.57 18.07 -20.37
N ALA A 200 7.47 18.67 -19.58
CA ALA A 200 7.28 18.80 -18.14
C ALA A 200 6.13 19.77 -17.80
N LEU A 201 5.59 19.66 -16.59
CA LEU A 201 4.52 20.56 -16.15
C LEU A 201 5.08 21.89 -15.63
N PRO A 202 4.35 23.00 -15.79
CA PRO A 202 4.61 24.20 -14.99
C PRO A 202 4.42 23.90 -13.50
N GLU A 203 5.32 24.40 -12.65
CA GLU A 203 5.25 24.24 -11.20
C GLU A 203 3.89 24.67 -10.61
N PRO A 204 3.29 25.84 -10.98
CA PRO A 204 1.98 26.23 -10.45
C PRO A 204 0.88 25.23 -10.81
N ARG A 205 0.95 24.62 -12.00
CA ARG A 205 -0.03 23.62 -12.43
C ARG A 205 0.06 22.35 -11.60
N LYS A 206 1.29 21.87 -11.35
CA LYS A 206 1.54 20.71 -10.49
C LYS A 206 1.04 20.96 -9.07
N ALA A 207 1.31 22.14 -8.51
CA ALA A 207 0.83 22.52 -7.18
C ALA A 207 -0.70 22.48 -7.07
N VAL A 208 -1.43 23.05 -8.04
CA VAL A 208 -2.89 23.01 -8.07
C VAL A 208 -3.44 21.57 -8.14
N LEU A 209 -2.81 20.69 -8.91
CA LEU A 209 -3.22 19.28 -8.99
C LEU A 209 -3.04 18.58 -7.64
N LEU A 210 -1.89 18.76 -7.00
CA LEU A 210 -1.61 18.18 -5.68
C LEU A 210 -2.60 18.68 -4.62
N GLU A 211 -2.90 19.98 -4.62
CA GLU A 211 -3.89 20.56 -3.71
C GLU A 211 -5.29 19.97 -3.91
N ARG A 212 -5.73 19.84 -5.17
CA ARG A 212 -7.03 19.23 -5.50
C ARG A 212 -7.12 17.77 -5.05
N ILE A 213 -6.07 16.98 -5.30
CA ILE A 213 -6.00 15.58 -4.86
C ILE A 213 -6.09 15.50 -3.34
N GLU A 214 -5.37 16.36 -2.62
CA GLU A 214 -5.41 16.40 -1.16
C GLU A 214 -6.79 16.76 -0.62
N ARG A 215 -7.44 17.78 -1.19
CA ARG A 215 -8.80 18.18 -0.82
C ARG A 215 -9.79 17.03 -1.02
N LEU A 216 -9.72 16.35 -2.16
CA LEU A 216 -10.57 15.20 -2.44
C LEU A 216 -10.26 14.02 -1.50
N ASN A 217 -8.99 13.74 -1.22
CA ASN A 217 -8.60 12.66 -0.31
C ASN A 217 -9.18 12.88 1.10
N LYS A 218 -9.13 14.12 1.61
CA LYS A 218 -9.76 14.48 2.89
C LYS A 218 -11.27 14.26 2.87
N ALA A 219 -11.96 14.71 1.81
CA ALA A 219 -13.40 14.51 1.68
C ALA A 219 -13.79 13.02 1.66
N VAL A 220 -13.04 12.20 0.92
CA VAL A 220 -13.26 10.74 0.87
C VAL A 220 -13.03 10.08 2.23
N LYS A 221 -12.00 10.51 2.98
CA LYS A 221 -11.76 10.04 4.35
C LYS A 221 -12.95 10.35 5.27
N PHE A 222 -13.43 11.59 5.26
CA PHE A 222 -14.60 11.98 6.06
C PHE A 222 -15.85 11.19 5.67
N ALA A 223 -16.09 11.00 4.37
CA ALA A 223 -17.19 10.17 3.89
C ALA A 223 -17.05 8.73 4.39
N ARG A 224 -15.84 8.14 4.32
CA ARG A 224 -15.59 6.78 4.80
C ARG A 224 -15.85 6.64 6.29
N GLU A 225 -15.38 7.58 7.10
CA GLU A 225 -15.66 7.58 8.55
C GLU A 225 -17.15 7.73 8.85
N THR A 226 -17.87 8.55 8.06
CA THR A 226 -19.32 8.70 8.17
C THR A 226 -20.04 7.39 7.82
N ALA A 227 -19.66 6.73 6.73
CA ALA A 227 -20.21 5.44 6.34
C ALA A 227 -19.93 4.37 7.42
N ASN A 228 -18.73 4.36 7.98
CA ASN A 228 -18.32 3.43 9.04
C ASN A 228 -18.97 3.71 10.41
N ALA A 229 -19.65 4.84 10.56
CA ALA A 229 -20.45 5.13 11.76
C ALA A 229 -21.81 4.41 11.76
N THR A 230 -22.15 3.70 10.67
CA THR A 230 -23.36 2.87 10.55
C THR A 230 -23.37 1.80 11.65
N GLU A 231 -24.56 1.55 12.19
CA GLU A 231 -24.78 0.50 13.18
C GLU A 231 -24.53 -0.88 12.57
N ALA A 232 -23.84 -1.72 13.33
CA ALA A 232 -23.58 -3.10 12.96
C ALA A 232 -24.30 -4.02 13.94
N THR A 233 -25.43 -4.55 13.49
CA THR A 233 -26.26 -5.47 14.28
C THR A 233 -25.48 -6.76 14.54
N PRO A 234 -25.43 -7.25 15.80
CA PRO A 234 -24.87 -8.56 16.12
C PRO A 234 -25.51 -9.65 15.26
N ARG A 235 -24.69 -10.63 14.86
CA ARG A 235 -25.12 -11.79 14.07
C ARG A 235 -24.66 -13.05 14.78
N GLU A 236 -25.59 -13.92 15.13
CA GLU A 236 -25.33 -15.22 15.76
C GLU A 236 -25.47 -16.29 14.68
N VAL A 237 -24.43 -16.48 13.87
CA VAL A 237 -24.40 -17.43 12.76
C VAL A 237 -23.46 -18.61 13.04
N GLY A 238 -22.46 -18.39 13.89
CA GLY A 238 -21.45 -19.38 14.23
C GLY A 238 -22.03 -20.61 14.92
N GLU A 239 -22.90 -20.41 15.90
CA GLU A 239 -23.52 -21.51 16.64
C GLU A 239 -24.26 -22.47 15.70
N ALA A 240 -25.05 -21.95 14.76
CA ALA A 240 -25.77 -22.78 13.80
C ALA A 240 -24.82 -23.64 12.94
N VAL A 241 -23.67 -23.09 12.53
CA VAL A 241 -22.66 -23.80 11.73
C VAL A 241 -21.97 -24.87 12.57
N PHE A 242 -21.47 -24.55 13.77
CA PHE A 242 -20.68 -25.49 14.55
C PHE A 242 -21.52 -26.54 15.28
N ASN A 243 -22.79 -26.23 15.61
CA ASN A 243 -23.74 -27.25 16.08
C ASN A 243 -24.02 -28.29 14.99
N PHE A 244 -24.03 -27.90 13.71
CA PHE A 244 -24.14 -28.87 12.61
C PHE A 244 -22.86 -29.70 12.45
N LEU A 245 -21.68 -29.08 12.57
CA LEU A 245 -20.39 -29.76 12.35
C LEU A 245 -19.98 -30.72 13.46
N PHE A 246 -20.35 -30.43 14.71
CA PHE A 246 -19.93 -31.19 15.90
C PHE A 246 -21.09 -31.91 16.61
N GLN A 247 -22.16 -32.17 15.88
CA GLN A 247 -23.25 -33.05 16.30
C GLN A 247 -22.76 -34.44 16.69
#